data_AF-A0A4Y8TUS8-F1
#
_entry.id   AF-A0A4Y8TUS8-F1
#
_cell.length_a   1.000
_cell.length_b   1.000
_cell.length_c   1.000
_cell.angle_alpha   90.00
_cell.angle_beta   90.00
_cell.angle_gamma   90.00
#
_symmetry.space_group_name_H-M   'P 1'
#
loop_
_entity.id
_entity.type
_entity.pdbx_description
1 polymer ?
#
loop_
_entity_poly.entity_id
_entity_poly.type
_entity_poly.pdbx_seq_one_letter_code
_entity_poly.pdbx_strand_id
1 'polypeptide(L)'
;MYQRSVAAYRAPSPCVGKERLGDLIHDLTKTLPKEMIRVRSLATTLKKRASDILAYFDHVGSSNGPTEAINGRLDHLRGSALGFRDLANYIARSLLESGGFRPVLHP
;
A
#
# COMPACT_ATOMS: atom_id res chain seq x y z
N MET A 1 13.94 10.13 4.20
CA MET A 1 13.27 8.84 4.51
C MET A 1 12.79 8.13 3.26
N TYR A 2 11.94 8.76 2.43
CA TYR A 2 11.42 8.16 1.20
C TYR A 2 12.50 7.55 0.30
N GLN A 3 13.53 8.33 -0.08
CA GLN A 3 14.62 7.83 -0.93
C GLN A 3 15.39 6.65 -0.31
N ARG A 4 15.64 6.67 1.01
CA ARG A 4 16.28 5.56 1.73
C ARG A 4 15.42 4.29 1.72
N SER A 5 14.11 4.44 1.87
CA SER A 5 13.16 3.33 1.77
C SER A 5 13.18 2.71 0.37
N VAL A 6 13.06 3.54 -0.69
CA VAL A 6 13.13 3.07 -2.09
C VAL A 6 14.47 2.37 -2.38
N ALA A 7 15.59 2.93 -1.91
CA ALA A 7 16.91 2.35 -2.10
C ALA A 7 17.09 1.00 -1.36
N ALA A 8 16.38 0.77 -0.26
CA ALA A 8 16.37 -0.52 0.43
C ALA A 8 15.62 -1.58 -0.38
N TYR A 9 14.43 -1.25 -0.89
CA TYR A 9 13.64 -2.17 -1.72
C TYR A 9 14.27 -2.47 -3.09
N ARG A 10 15.07 -1.53 -3.63
CA ARG A 10 15.82 -1.71 -4.89
C ARG A 10 17.24 -2.25 -4.70
N ALA A 11 17.59 -2.68 -3.50
CA ALA A 11 18.93 -3.21 -3.24
C ALA A 11 19.21 -4.44 -4.13
N PRO A 12 20.47 -4.63 -4.57
CA PRO A 12 20.83 -5.75 -5.44
C PRO A 12 20.74 -7.12 -4.74
N SER A 13 20.73 -7.14 -3.41
CA SER A 13 20.49 -8.35 -2.62
C SER A 13 19.44 -8.10 -1.54
N PRO A 14 18.61 -9.11 -1.21
CA PRO A 14 17.60 -8.97 -0.16
C PRO A 14 18.21 -8.70 1.22
N CYS A 15 19.36 -9.29 1.53
CA CYS A 15 20.09 -9.06 2.79
C CYS A 15 20.46 -7.58 2.97
N VAL A 16 21.07 -6.97 1.94
CA VAL A 16 21.43 -5.54 1.96
C VAL A 16 20.18 -4.65 2.04
N GLY A 17 19.10 -5.04 1.37
CA GLY A 17 17.82 -4.33 1.48
C GLY A 17 17.24 -4.37 2.90
N LYS A 18 17.25 -5.56 3.52
CA LYS A 18 16.78 -5.80 4.89
C LYS A 18 17.56 -4.97 5.91
N GLU A 19 18.88 -4.98 5.81
CA GLU A 19 19.76 -4.18 6.67
C GLU A 19 19.46 -2.68 6.52
N ARG A 20 19.47 -2.16 5.29
CA ARG A 20 19.21 -0.73 5.01
C ARG A 20 17.86 -0.26 5.52
N LEU A 21 16.82 -1.08 5.38
CA LEU A 21 15.49 -0.75 5.88
C LEU A 21 15.43 -0.83 7.41
N GLY A 22 16.11 -1.81 8.01
CA GLY A 22 16.28 -1.92 9.46
C GLY A 22 16.95 -0.68 10.05
N ASP A 23 18.06 -0.23 9.47
CA ASP A 23 18.78 0.98 9.88
C ASP A 23 17.91 2.22 9.73
N LEU A 24 17.16 2.34 8.63
CA LEU A 24 16.23 3.44 8.45
C LEU A 24 15.18 3.48 9.57
N ILE A 25 14.58 2.35 9.92
CA ILE A 25 13.59 2.25 11.02
C ILE A 25 14.24 2.60 12.37
N HIS A 26 15.48 2.17 12.60
CA HIS A 26 16.24 2.48 13.80
C HIS A 26 16.49 3.99 13.95
N ASP A 27 17.04 4.62 12.91
CA ASP A 27 17.33 6.06 12.86
C ASP A 27 16.06 6.89 13.08
N LEU A 28 14.99 6.50 12.40
CA LEU A 28 13.65 7.08 12.50
C LEU A 28 13.18 7.22 13.96
N THR A 29 13.52 6.24 14.78
CA THR A 29 13.02 6.16 16.16
C THR A 29 13.90 7.00 17.11
N LYS A 30 15.17 7.24 16.77
CA LYS A 30 16.12 7.93 17.66
C LYS A 30 16.18 9.44 17.47
N THR A 31 16.07 9.93 16.24
CA THR A 31 16.57 11.29 15.91
C THR A 31 15.49 12.29 15.51
N LEU A 32 14.22 12.06 15.87
CA LEU A 32 13.13 12.96 15.47
C LEU A 32 12.82 14.04 16.53
N PRO A 33 12.82 15.34 16.15
CA PRO A 33 12.35 16.42 17.01
C PRO A 33 10.90 16.20 17.48
N LYS A 34 10.55 16.75 18.66
CA LYS A 34 9.23 16.53 19.28
C LYS A 34 8.09 17.12 18.45
N GLU A 35 8.38 18.17 17.69
CA GLU A 35 7.46 18.93 16.86
C GLU A 35 7.02 18.15 15.61
N MET A 36 7.78 17.13 15.20
CA MET A 36 7.48 16.28 14.04
C MET A 36 6.46 15.18 14.36
N ILE A 37 5.30 15.56 14.91
CA ILE A 37 4.29 14.65 15.46
C ILE A 37 3.90 13.53 14.47
N ARG A 38 3.62 13.88 13.20
CA ARG A 38 3.21 12.89 12.18
C ARG A 38 4.34 11.92 11.82
N VAL A 39 5.57 12.41 11.69
CA VAL A 39 6.73 11.58 11.35
C VAL A 39 7.08 10.66 12.52
N ARG A 40 6.94 11.13 13.76
CA ARG A 40 7.08 10.30 14.96
C ARG A 40 6.03 9.20 15.05
N SER A 41 4.78 9.52 14.70
CA SER A 41 3.72 8.51 14.62
C SER A 41 4.07 7.44 13.59
N LEU A 42 4.54 7.84 12.41
CA LEU A 42 5.02 6.91 11.38
C LEU A 42 6.19 6.05 11.91
N ALA A 43 7.23 6.66 12.50
CA ALA A 43 8.37 5.93 13.06
C ALA A 43 7.95 4.91 14.12
N THR A 44 6.99 5.26 14.98
CA THR A 44 6.42 4.36 15.99
C THR A 44 5.74 3.16 15.33
N THR A 45 4.93 3.39 14.30
CA THR A 45 4.28 2.32 13.52
C THR A 45 5.30 1.42 12.84
N LEU A 46 6.30 2.01 12.18
CA LEU A 46 7.37 1.27 11.49
C LEU A 46 8.16 0.40 12.48
N LYS A 47 8.50 0.92 13.66
CA LYS A 47 9.18 0.13 14.70
C LYS A 47 8.31 -1.01 15.22
N LYS A 48 7.03 -0.75 15.49
CA LYS A 48 6.09 -1.77 15.98
C LYS A 48 5.89 -2.91 14.98
N ARG A 49 5.94 -2.59 13.68
CA ARG A 49 5.73 -3.55 12.58
C ARG A 49 7.04 -3.97 11.91
N ALA A 50 8.20 -3.73 12.53
CA ALA A 50 9.50 -3.93 11.89
C ALA A 50 9.69 -5.39 11.45
N SER A 51 9.26 -6.37 12.24
CA SER A 51 9.29 -7.79 11.87
C SER A 51 8.57 -8.04 10.54
N ASP A 52 7.33 -7.54 10.43
CA ASP A 52 6.46 -7.79 9.30
C ASP A 52 6.95 -7.06 8.04
N ILE A 53 7.48 -5.85 8.22
CA ILE A 53 8.04 -5.05 7.13
C ILE A 53 9.33 -5.71 6.60
N LEU A 54 10.22 -6.14 7.49
CA LEU A 54 11.50 -6.74 7.11
C LEU A 54 11.34 -8.15 6.52
N ALA A 55 10.24 -8.84 6.85
CA ALA A 55 9.90 -10.13 6.25
C ALA A 55 9.72 -10.07 4.72
N TYR A 56 9.47 -8.89 4.14
CA TYR A 56 9.48 -8.69 2.68
C TYR A 56 10.74 -9.27 2.03
N PHE A 57 11.91 -9.11 2.67
CA PHE A 57 13.18 -9.55 2.12
C PHE A 57 13.44 -11.06 2.29
N ASP A 58 12.60 -11.75 3.06
CA ASP A 58 12.71 -13.20 3.28
C ASP A 58 11.91 -14.00 2.24
N HIS A 59 11.10 -13.32 1.41
CA HIS A 59 10.24 -13.93 0.41
C HIS A 59 10.61 -13.52 -1.02
N VAL A 60 10.67 -14.49 -1.92
CA VAL A 60 10.92 -14.24 -3.35
C VAL A 60 9.62 -13.88 -4.05
N GLY A 61 9.61 -12.81 -4.84
CA GLY A 61 8.49 -12.44 -5.71
C GLY A 61 7.37 -11.65 -5.04
N SER A 62 7.54 -11.20 -3.80
CA SER A 62 6.61 -10.25 -3.18
C SER A 62 6.55 -8.94 -3.98
N SER A 63 5.35 -8.49 -4.33
CA SER A 63 5.11 -7.26 -5.09
C SER A 63 3.82 -6.60 -4.63
N ASN A 64 3.79 -5.27 -4.60
CA ASN A 64 2.58 -4.49 -4.35
C ASN A 64 1.71 -4.33 -5.60
N GLY A 65 2.20 -4.72 -6.78
CA GLY A 65 1.53 -4.49 -8.07
C GLY A 65 0.10 -5.05 -8.14
N PRO A 66 -0.18 -6.30 -7.73
CA PRO A 66 -1.55 -6.83 -7.72
C PRO A 66 -2.49 -6.04 -6.81
N THR A 67 -2.03 -5.66 -5.62
CA THR A 67 -2.79 -4.84 -4.67
C THR A 67 -3.06 -3.45 -5.24
N GLU A 68 -2.04 -2.83 -5.86
CA GLU A 68 -2.16 -1.52 -6.52
C GLU A 68 -3.09 -1.56 -7.73
N ALA A 69 -3.08 -2.64 -8.50
CA ALA A 69 -4.00 -2.84 -9.61
C ALA A 69 -5.46 -2.89 -9.12
N ILE A 70 -5.73 -3.55 -7.99
CA ILE A 70 -7.06 -3.56 -7.37
C ILE A 70 -7.43 -2.17 -6.84
N ASN A 71 -6.52 -1.52 -6.12
CA ASN A 71 -6.78 -0.18 -5.57
C ASN A 71 -7.05 0.84 -6.68
N GLY A 72 -6.29 0.83 -7.78
CA GLY A 72 -6.54 1.72 -8.91
C GLY A 72 -7.93 1.53 -9.52
N ARG A 73 -8.42 0.28 -9.58
CA ARG A 73 -9.80 -0.01 -10.03
C ARG A 73 -10.84 0.53 -9.03
N LEU A 74 -10.60 0.38 -7.73
CA LEU A 74 -11.48 0.91 -6.68
C LEU A 74 -11.51 2.45 -6.68
N ASP A 75 -10.38 3.11 -6.92
CA ASP A 75 -10.32 4.56 -6.99
C ASP A 75 -11.09 5.10 -8.21
N HIS A 76 -10.95 4.45 -9.37
CA HIS A 76 -11.73 4.76 -10.56
C HIS A 76 -13.23 4.65 -10.30
N LEU A 77 -13.64 3.51 -9.74
CA LEU A 77 -15.01 3.21 -9.32
C LEU A 77 -15.57 4.26 -8.35
N ARG A 78 -14.79 4.71 -7.36
CA ARG A 78 -15.23 5.74 -6.40
C ARG A 78 -15.51 7.07 -7.10
N GLY A 79 -14.71 7.43 -8.10
CA GLY A 79 -14.90 8.64 -8.90
C GLY A 79 -16.23 8.61 -9.66
N SER A 80 -16.49 7.51 -10.36
CA SER A 80 -17.69 7.33 -11.17
C SER A 80 -18.96 7.02 -10.35
N ALA A 81 -18.81 6.36 -9.20
CA ALA A 81 -19.91 6.11 -8.28
C ALA A 81 -20.41 7.38 -7.55
N LEU A 82 -19.73 8.52 -7.67
CA LEU A 82 -19.96 9.76 -6.91
C LEU A 82 -19.84 9.57 -5.39
N GLY A 83 -18.90 8.71 -4.98
CA GLY A 83 -18.67 8.33 -3.58
C GLY A 83 -19.65 7.28 -3.04
N PHE A 84 -19.38 6.80 -1.83
CA PHE A 84 -20.23 5.83 -1.13
C PHE A 84 -21.35 6.56 -0.38
N ARG A 85 -22.59 6.39 -0.83
CA ARG A 85 -23.79 6.97 -0.19
C ARG A 85 -24.68 5.89 0.41
N ASP A 86 -24.90 4.83 -0.34
CA ASP A 86 -25.58 3.60 0.09
C ASP A 86 -25.04 2.40 -0.70
N LEU A 87 -25.20 1.21 -0.13
CA LEU A 87 -24.63 -0.01 -0.70
C LEU A 87 -25.26 -0.40 -2.04
N ALA A 88 -26.58 -0.22 -2.21
CA ALA A 88 -27.30 -0.65 -3.41
C ALA A 88 -26.90 0.16 -4.64
N ASN A 89 -26.85 1.49 -4.50
CA ASN A 89 -26.41 2.41 -5.53
C ASN A 89 -24.92 2.22 -5.86
N TYR A 90 -24.08 2.00 -4.85
CA TYR A 90 -22.68 1.69 -5.05
C TYR A 90 -22.49 0.42 -5.87
N ILE A 91 -23.22 -0.66 -5.55
CA ILE A 91 -23.20 -1.92 -6.32
C ILE A 91 -23.69 -1.68 -7.76
N ALA A 92 -24.83 -1.01 -7.94
CA ALA A 92 -25.40 -0.78 -9.27
C ALA A 92 -24.45 0.01 -10.20
N ARG A 93 -23.82 1.07 -9.69
CA ARG A 93 -22.84 1.86 -10.46
C ARG A 93 -21.54 1.09 -10.70
N SER A 94 -21.11 0.31 -9.73
CA SER A 94 -19.95 -0.57 -9.86
C SER A 94 -20.14 -1.62 -10.95
N LEU A 95 -21.33 -2.20 -11.03
CA LEU A 95 -21.70 -3.14 -12.08
C LEU A 95 -21.78 -2.43 -13.43
N LEU A 96 -22.40 -1.25 -13.53
CA LEU A 96 -22.46 -0.48 -14.78
C LEU A 96 -21.07 -0.26 -15.39
N GLU A 97 -20.12 0.17 -14.58
CA GLU A 97 -18.77 0.54 -15.04
C GLU A 97 -17.86 -0.66 -15.33
N SER A 98 -18.05 -1.78 -14.62
CA SER A 98 -17.38 -3.04 -14.94
C SER A 98 -18.00 -3.78 -16.12
N GLY A 99 -18.99 -3.18 -16.80
CA GLY A 99 -19.67 -3.75 -17.97
C GLY A 99 -20.74 -4.78 -17.62
N GLY A 100 -21.33 -4.68 -16.43
CA GLY A 100 -22.23 -5.64 -15.76
C GLY A 100 -23.73 -5.44 -15.99
N PHE A 101 -24.14 -4.76 -17.06
CA PHE A 101 -25.49 -4.88 -17.62
C PHE A 101 -25.37 -5.37 -19.07
N ARG A 102 -24.92 -6.60 -19.25
CA ARG A 102 -24.98 -7.24 -20.57
C ARG A 102 -26.32 -7.95 -20.69
N PRO A 103 -27.00 -7.88 -21.84
CA PRO A 103 -28.08 -8.81 -22.13
C PRO A 103 -27.56 -10.23 -21.91
N VAL A 104 -28.39 -11.10 -21.31
CA VAL A 104 -28.08 -12.52 -21.24
C VAL A 104 -27.93 -13.00 -22.68
N LEU A 105 -26.70 -13.34 -23.09
CA LEU A 105 -26.42 -13.95 -24.37
C LEU A 105 -26.85 -15.41 -24.25
N HIS A 106 -28.10 -15.68 -24.62
CA HIS A 106 -28.81 -16.97 -24.73
C HIS A 106 -29.70 -17.38 -23.54
N PRO A 107 -30.91 -17.91 -23.82
CA PRO A 107 -31.87 -18.39 -22.82
C PRO A 107 -31.39 -19.64 -22.08
#